data_AF-A0A392VAP0-F1
#
_entry.id   AF-A0A392VAP0-F1
#
_cell.length_a   1.000
_cell.length_b   1.000
_cell.length_c   1.000
_cell.angle_alpha   90.00
_cell.angle_beta   90.00
_cell.angle_gamma   90.00
#
_symmetry.space_group_name_H-M   'P 1'
#
loop_
_entity.id
_entity.type
_entity.pdbx_description
1 polymer ?
#
loop_
_entity_poly.entity_id
_entity_poly.type
_entity_poly.pdbx_seq_one_letter_code
_entity_poly.pdbx_strand_id
1 'polypeptide(L)' 'MANSMNVMAAVITTQTNAKTQRDLEKREREVLAAGTRVLTSFNHQNPPRFRGDGGPAAADLW' A
#
# COMPACT_ATOMS: atom_id res chain seq x y z
N MET A 1 -16.76 45.62 0.42
CA MET A 1 -15.62 44.94 -0.25
C MET A 1 -14.80 44.09 0.73
N ALA A 2 -14.53 44.54 1.96
CA ALA A 2 -13.78 43.72 2.94
C ALA A 2 -14.51 42.42 3.36
N ASN A 3 -15.84 42.48 3.55
CA ASN A 3 -16.61 41.32 4.01
C ASN A 3 -16.60 40.15 3.01
N SER A 4 -16.75 40.44 1.72
CA SER A 4 -16.74 39.42 0.66
C SER A 4 -15.39 38.73 0.51
N MET A 5 -14.29 39.46 0.71
CA MET A 5 -12.93 38.92 0.65
C MET A 5 -12.65 37.99 1.84
N ASN A 6 -13.12 38.35 3.04
CA ASN A 6 -12.99 37.50 4.23
C ASN A 6 -13.79 36.19 4.08
N VAL A 7 -14.99 36.25 3.49
CA VAL A 7 -15.78 35.04 3.19
C VAL A 7 -15.04 34.14 2.19
N MET A 8 -14.47 34.72 1.13
CA MET A 8 -13.69 33.96 0.15
C MET A 8 -12.47 33.28 0.77
N ALA A 9 -11.72 33.99 1.62
CA ALA A 9 -10.57 33.43 2.33
C ALA A 9 -10.97 32.26 3.25
N ALA A 10 -12.09 32.38 3.97
CA ALA A 10 -12.62 31.30 4.79
C ALA A 10 -13.01 30.08 3.95
N VAL A 11 -13.68 30.28 2.81
CA VAL A 11 -14.07 29.20 1.90
C VAL A 11 -12.84 28.48 1.30
N ILE A 12 -11.82 29.23 0.90
CA ILE A 12 -10.58 28.64 0.37
C ILE A 12 -9.87 27.81 1.45
N THR A 13 -9.84 28.30 2.69
CA THR A 13 -9.23 27.59 3.82
C THR A 13 -9.98 26.30 4.13
N THR A 14 -11.31 26.34 4.22
CA THR A 14 -12.11 25.13 4.50
C THR A 14 -12.03 24.12 3.37
N GLN A 15 -12.06 24.57 2.11
CA GLN A 15 -11.92 23.69 0.95
C GLN A 15 -10.53 23.04 0.90
N THR A 16 -9.48 23.79 1.19
CA THR A 16 -8.10 23.27 1.24
C THR A 16 -7.98 22.21 2.31
N ASN A 17 -8.46 22.48 3.53
CA ASN A 17 -8.41 21.51 4.63
C ASN A 17 -9.23 20.25 4.32
N ALA A 18 -10.42 20.40 3.74
CA ALA A 18 -11.25 19.27 3.32
C ALA A 18 -10.59 18.43 2.22
N LYS A 19 -9.85 19.06 1.30
CA LYS A 19 -9.08 18.34 0.28
C LYS A 19 -7.91 17.58 0.90
N THR A 20 -7.13 18.22 1.77
CA THR A 20 -6.01 17.58 2.47
C THR A 20 -6.47 16.36 3.25
N GLN A 21 -7.56 16.47 4.02
CA GLN A 21 -8.10 15.35 4.79
C GLN A 21 -8.48 14.17 3.89
N ARG A 22 -9.21 14.43 2.79
CA ARG A 22 -9.60 13.39 1.84
C ARG A 22 -8.39 12.71 1.18
N ASP A 23 -7.38 13.49 0.83
CA ASP A 23 -6.17 12.97 0.18
C ASP A 23 -5.36 12.08 1.15
N LEU A 24 -5.32 12.43 2.45
CA LEU A 24 -4.73 11.57 3.49
C LEU A 24 -5.50 10.25 3.65
N GLU A 25 -6.82 10.31 3.78
CA GLU A 25 -7.66 9.10 3.91
C GLU A 25 -7.52 8.18 2.70
N LYS A 26 -7.46 8.76 1.49
CA LYS A 26 -7.23 8.00 0.26
C LYS A 26 -5.89 7.29 0.30
N ARG A 27 -4.82 8.00 0.67
CA ARG A 27 -3.47 7.43 0.78
C ARG A 27 -3.41 6.30 1.80
N GLU A 28 -4.05 6.45 2.96
CA GLU A 28 -4.11 5.39 3.98
C GLU A 28 -4.80 4.14 3.44
N ARG A 29 -5.93 4.30 2.75
CA ARG A 29 -6.63 3.18 2.11
C ARG A 29 -5.77 2.48 1.05
N GLU A 30 -5.02 3.24 0.26
CA GLU A 30 -4.11 2.66 -0.75
C GLU A 30 -2.97 1.87 -0.10
N VAL A 31 -2.39 2.38 0.99
CA VAL A 31 -1.35 1.67 1.76
C VAL A 31 -1.90 0.34 2.32
N LEU A 32 -3.09 0.38 2.92
CA LEU A 32 -3.75 -0.82 3.44
C LEU A 32 -4.04 -1.82 2.31
N ALA A 33 -4.60 -1.36 1.19
CA ALA A 33 -4.90 -2.22 0.05
C ALA A 33 -3.63 -2.86 -0.55
N ALA A 34 -2.52 -2.10 -0.65
CA ALA A 34 -1.25 -2.64 -1.11
C ALA A 34 -0.71 -3.72 -0.15
N GLY A 35 -0.75 -3.46 1.16
CA GLY A 35 -0.35 -4.44 2.17
C GLY A 35 -1.16 -5.73 2.10
N THR A 36 -2.49 -5.63 2.00
CA THR A 36 -3.36 -6.80 1.85
C THR A 36 -3.04 -7.58 0.58
N ARG A 37 -2.82 -6.89 -0.56
CA ARG A 37 -2.46 -7.56 -1.83
C ARG A 37 -1.16 -8.35 -1.72
N VAL A 38 -0.13 -7.79 -1.09
CA VAL A 38 1.15 -8.48 -0.87
C VAL A 38 0.95 -9.73 0.00
N LEU A 39 0.23 -9.59 1.12
CA LEU A 39 -0.02 -10.70 2.04
C LEU A 39 -0.85 -11.81 1.37
N THR A 40 -1.90 -11.45 0.64
CA THR A 40 -2.70 -12.41 -0.12
C THR A 40 -1.87 -13.13 -1.18
N SER A 41 -1.02 -12.40 -1.93
CA SER A 41 -0.13 -13.00 -2.91
C SER A 41 0.84 -13.97 -2.26
N PHE A 42 1.46 -13.59 -1.14
CA PHE A 42 2.38 -14.46 -0.41
C PHE A 42 1.69 -15.75 0.06
N ASN A 43 0.49 -15.64 0.65
CA ASN A 43 -0.27 -16.79 1.14
C ASN A 43 -0.72 -17.74 0.01
N HIS A 44 -0.83 -17.24 -1.22
CA HIS A 44 -1.21 -18.05 -2.39
C HIS A 44 0.01 -18.68 -3.09
N GLN A 45 1.24 -18.36 -2.67
CA GLN A 45 2.43 -18.99 -3.23
C GLN A 45 2.61 -20.41 -2.68
N ASN A 46 2.97 -21.33 -3.58
CA ASN A 46 3.47 -22.65 -3.23
C ASN A 46 4.98 -22.64 -3.43
N PRO A 47 5.80 -22.33 -2.40
CA PRO A 47 7.24 -22.26 -2.57
C PRO A 47 7.80 -23.64 -2.95
N PRO A 48 8.92 -23.69 -3.70
CA PRO A 48 9.61 -24.94 -3.96
C PRO A 48 9.96 -25.65 -2.65
N ARG A 49 9.57 -26.92 -2.53
CA ARG A 49 9.96 -27.75 -1.38
C ARG A 49 11.31 -28.37 -1.68
N PHE A 50 12.23 -28.35 -0.72
CA PHE A 50 13.43 -29.18 -0.79
C PHE A 50 13.03 -30.65 -0.77
N ARG A 51 13.28 -31.37 -1.87
CA ARG A 51 12.87 -32.78 -2.01
C ARG A 51 13.91 -33.78 -1.51
N GLY A 52 15.15 -33.34 -1.29
CA GLY A 52 16.22 -34.25 -0.86
C GLY A 52 16.56 -35.35 -1.88
N ASP A 53 16.15 -35.19 -3.15
CA ASP A 53 16.37 -36.17 -4.23
C ASP A 53 17.87 -36.40 -4.52
N GLY A 54 18.75 -35.55 -4.01
CA GLY A 54 20.19 -35.76 -3.96
C GLY A 54 20.60 -36.51 -2.70
N GLY A 55 20.39 -37.83 -2.67
CA GLY A 55 21.02 -38.69 -1.68
C GLY A 55 22.56 -38.71 -1.84
N PRO A 56 23.30 -39.43 -0.98
CA PRO A 56 24.76 -39.52 -1.03
C PRO A 56 25.32 -39.84 -2.43
N ALA A 57 24.60 -40.62 -3.23
CA ALA A 57 24.98 -40.98 -4.60
C ALA A 57 24.98 -39.80 -5.60
N ALA A 58 24.23 -38.72 -5.33
CA ALA A 58 24.24 -37.53 -6.18
C ALA A 58 25.43 -36.61 -5.88
N ALA A 59 26.09 -36.78 -4.73
CA ALA A 59 27.30 -36.03 -4.38
C ALA A 59 28.52 -36.53 -5.18
N ASP A 60 28.52 -37.79 -5.61
CA ASP A 60 29.59 -38.40 -6.42
C ASP A 60 29.53 -38.03 -7.92
N LEU A 61 28.53 -37.24 -8.34
CA LEU A 61 28.29 -36.82 -9.75
C LEU A 61 28.81 -35.40 -10.07
N TRP A 62 29.50 -34.75 -9.13
CA TRP A 62 30.15 -33.44 -9.31
C TRP A 62 31.64 -33.60 -9.61
#